data_AF-A0A1X7SZJ3-F1
#
_entry.id   AF-A0A1X7SZJ3-F1
#
_cell.length_a   1.000
_cell.length_b   1.000
_cell.length_c   1.000
_cell.angle_alpha   90.00
_cell.angle_beta   90.00
_cell.angle_gamma   90.00
#
_symmetry.space_group_name_H-M   'P 1'
#
loop_
_entity.id
_entity.type
_entity.pdbx_description
1 polymer ?
#
loop_
_entity_poly.entity_id
_entity_poly.type
_entity_poly.pdbx_seq_one_letter_code
_entity_poly.pdbx_strand_id
1 'polypeptide(L)'
;VKPFVEWFVSEKAKVPKNIMKYEAQATGHRPVAKFYPNKNFIFFPGVTSGKNKRTFKGRTIEELKKECQHIDECIGFTPEGSLRAAIDLQKDWTNGSGLYVADIDICQAGHHNCRGNYTCKYEGPSQYTCGCAKGWKSTKNTICVQVEYIEGMTSDKEREWKYDDTLNDRQFKGQMIDSFTEHKETSINGTVILSYPDAQGDIEKLKSACLHTYRCVGFNVKDNTLLLEVNDLTKESSEFTAYTRNLNN
;
A
#
# COMPACT_ATOMS: atom_id res chain seq x y z
N VAL A 1 -8.44 -44.33 50.18
CA VAL A 1 -7.94 -43.05 49.64
C VAL A 1 -9.09 -42.38 48.90
N LYS A 2 -9.57 -41.24 49.42
CA LYS A 2 -10.55 -40.30 48.81
C LYS A 2 -9.95 -39.64 47.53
N PRO A 3 -10.72 -38.90 46.69
CA PRO A 3 -11.96 -39.24 45.97
C PRO A 3 -11.99 -38.63 44.53
N PHE A 4 -13.16 -38.70 43.85
CA PHE A 4 -13.80 -37.67 42.98
C PHE A 4 -12.97 -36.98 41.87
N VAL A 5 -13.43 -36.84 40.62
CA VAL A 5 -14.64 -36.11 40.21
C VAL A 5 -15.10 -36.57 38.81
N GLU A 6 -16.38 -36.95 38.68
CA GLU A 6 -17.12 -36.91 37.41
C GLU A 6 -17.45 -35.46 37.02
N TRP A 7 -17.41 -35.12 35.73
CA TRP A 7 -18.29 -34.08 35.18
C TRP A 7 -18.98 -34.56 33.91
N PHE A 8 -20.28 -34.81 34.06
CA PHE A 8 -21.28 -34.94 33.02
C PHE A 8 -21.60 -33.57 32.38
N VAL A 9 -21.71 -33.61 31.05
CA VAL A 9 -22.80 -33.10 30.20
C VAL A 9 -23.20 -31.61 30.19
N SER A 10 -23.15 -31.07 28.95
CA SER A 10 -23.98 -30.02 28.33
C SER A 10 -23.77 -28.58 28.83
N GLU A 11 -23.94 -27.53 28.03
CA GLU A 11 -24.68 -27.32 26.80
C GLU A 11 -23.86 -26.46 25.82
N LYS A 12 -24.20 -26.60 24.54
CA LYS A 12 -23.82 -25.67 23.47
C LYS A 12 -24.06 -24.23 23.93
N ALA A 13 -22.98 -23.48 24.19
CA ALA A 13 -23.05 -22.04 24.19
C ALA A 13 -23.45 -21.62 22.76
N LYS A 14 -24.75 -21.34 22.59
CA LYS A 14 -25.31 -20.76 21.37
C LYS A 14 -24.61 -19.43 21.16
N VAL A 15 -23.62 -19.43 20.27
CA VAL A 15 -23.12 -18.19 19.65
C VAL A 15 -24.35 -17.50 19.05
N PRO A 16 -24.67 -16.24 19.43
CA PRO A 16 -25.81 -15.54 18.90
C PRO A 16 -25.73 -15.50 17.37
N LYS A 17 -26.79 -15.99 16.71
CA LYS A 17 -26.91 -16.11 15.25
C LYS A 17 -26.95 -14.76 14.48
N ASN A 18 -26.57 -13.66 15.12
CA ASN A 18 -26.66 -12.30 14.56
C ASN A 18 -25.32 -11.54 14.56
N ILE A 19 -24.19 -12.22 14.29
CA ILE A 19 -23.05 -11.50 13.72
C ILE A 19 -23.39 -11.32 12.24
N MET A 20 -24.04 -10.21 11.89
CA MET A 20 -24.26 -9.84 10.49
C MET A 20 -22.92 -9.85 9.77
N LYS A 21 -22.75 -10.85 8.92
CA LYS A 21 -21.59 -11.06 8.06
C LYS A 21 -21.70 -10.02 6.95
N TYR A 22 -21.23 -8.80 7.20
CA TYR A 22 -20.99 -7.84 6.13
C TYR A 22 -19.72 -8.25 5.39
N GLU A 23 -19.81 -9.30 4.57
CA GLU A 23 -18.86 -9.54 3.47
C GLU A 23 -19.22 -8.57 2.33
N ALA A 24 -18.89 -7.29 2.52
CA ALA A 24 -18.86 -6.34 1.42
C ALA A 24 -17.51 -6.51 0.70
N GLN A 25 -17.59 -6.85 -0.59
CA GLN A 25 -16.48 -6.96 -1.52
C GLN A 25 -15.56 -5.74 -1.43
N ALA A 26 -14.38 -5.90 -0.85
CA ALA A 26 -13.45 -4.79 -0.64
C ALA A 26 -12.39 -4.76 -1.75
N THR A 27 -12.75 -4.22 -2.91
CA THR A 27 -11.78 -3.51 -3.75
C THR A 27 -11.37 -2.24 -3.00
N GLY A 28 -10.33 -2.32 -2.17
CA GLY A 28 -9.54 -1.16 -1.74
C GLY A 28 -9.94 -0.42 -0.45
N HIS A 29 -10.89 -0.89 0.37
CA HIS A 29 -11.24 -0.21 1.63
C HIS A 29 -10.80 -0.98 2.89
N ARG A 30 -10.38 -0.21 3.90
CA ARG A 30 -9.90 -0.66 5.22
C ARG A 30 -10.83 -1.75 5.79
N PRO A 31 -10.31 -2.79 6.46
CA PRO A 31 -11.16 -3.78 7.09
C PRO A 31 -12.11 -3.11 8.09
N VAL A 32 -13.35 -3.58 8.13
CA VAL A 32 -14.32 -3.13 9.13
C VAL A 32 -13.84 -3.61 10.49
N ALA A 33 -13.56 -2.68 11.38
CA ALA A 33 -13.10 -2.99 12.72
C ALA A 33 -14.17 -3.81 13.47
N LYS A 34 -13.77 -4.97 13.98
CA LYS A 34 -14.64 -5.80 14.82
C LYS A 34 -14.65 -5.22 16.23
N PHE A 35 -15.82 -5.30 16.88
CA PHE A 35 -15.92 -4.96 18.30
C PHE A 35 -15.25 -6.05 19.15
N TYR A 36 -14.33 -5.65 20.04
CA TYR A 36 -13.67 -6.54 21.01
C TYR A 36 -14.18 -6.24 22.41
N PRO A 37 -15.21 -6.99 22.89
CA PRO A 37 -15.62 -6.92 24.29
C PRO A 37 -14.53 -7.52 25.19
N ASN A 38 -14.50 -7.08 26.45
CA ASN A 38 -13.66 -7.65 27.51
C ASN A 38 -12.14 -7.62 27.21
N LYS A 39 -11.65 -6.48 26.71
CA LYS A 39 -10.21 -6.26 26.49
C LYS A 39 -9.43 -6.44 27.81
N ASN A 40 -8.39 -7.26 27.78
CA ASN A 40 -7.37 -7.33 28.83
C ASN A 40 -6.33 -6.24 28.59
N PHE A 41 -5.79 -5.63 29.65
CA PHE A 41 -4.82 -4.55 29.52
C PHE A 41 -3.50 -4.91 30.19
N ILE A 42 -2.40 -4.76 29.44
CA ILE A 42 -1.03 -4.94 29.92
C ILE A 42 -0.45 -3.56 30.23
N PHE A 43 0.17 -3.42 31.40
CA PHE A 43 0.78 -2.17 31.84
C PHE A 43 2.27 -2.13 31.51
N PHE A 44 2.69 -1.05 30.84
CA PHE A 44 4.07 -0.74 30.53
C PHE A 44 4.49 0.50 31.33
N PRO A 45 5.35 0.36 32.35
CA PRO A 45 5.74 1.47 33.23
C PRO A 45 6.72 2.43 32.53
N GLY A 46 6.63 3.73 32.87
CA GLY A 46 7.62 4.73 32.45
C GLY A 46 7.54 5.19 30.99
N VAL A 47 6.55 4.72 30.23
CA VAL A 47 6.44 4.96 28.78
C VAL A 47 5.06 5.51 28.39
N THR A 48 4.99 6.15 27.22
CA THR A 48 3.76 6.56 26.55
C THR A 48 3.92 6.47 25.03
N SER A 49 2.81 6.34 24.32
CA SER A 49 2.79 6.19 22.86
C SER A 49 1.41 6.48 22.30
N GLY A 50 1.33 6.70 20.99
CA GLY A 50 0.08 6.67 20.27
C GLY A 50 -0.68 7.99 20.30
N LYS A 51 -1.79 8.01 19.57
CA LYS A 51 -2.62 9.22 19.43
C LYS A 51 -3.81 9.19 20.37
N ASN A 52 -3.98 10.27 21.11
CA ASN A 52 -5.09 10.46 22.03
C ASN A 52 -6.38 10.70 21.24
N LYS A 53 -7.46 10.02 21.62
CA LYS A 53 -8.78 10.24 21.04
C LYS A 53 -9.74 10.95 22.00
N ARG A 54 -9.63 10.65 23.30
CA ARG A 54 -10.46 11.22 24.39
C ARG A 54 -9.65 11.29 25.68
N THR A 55 -10.01 12.20 26.58
CA THR A 55 -9.34 12.37 27.87
C THR A 55 -10.36 12.45 29.01
N PHE A 56 -10.16 11.65 30.06
CA PHE A 56 -10.99 11.60 31.26
C PHE A 56 -10.12 11.84 32.50
N LYS A 57 -10.02 13.10 32.94
CA LYS A 57 -9.20 13.45 34.11
C LYS A 57 -9.83 12.94 35.41
N GLY A 58 -8.99 12.59 36.37
CA GLY A 58 -9.41 12.23 37.73
C GLY A 58 -10.09 10.86 37.86
N ARG A 59 -9.99 10.00 36.83
CA ARG A 59 -10.51 8.64 36.87
C ARG A 59 -9.49 7.67 37.45
N THR A 60 -9.98 6.64 38.12
CA THR A 60 -9.14 5.50 38.54
C THR A 60 -8.77 4.64 37.33
N ILE A 61 -7.77 3.77 37.49
CA ILE A 61 -7.37 2.83 36.45
C ILE A 61 -8.53 1.89 36.08
N GLU A 62 -9.30 1.43 37.06
CA GLU A 62 -10.45 0.54 36.86
C GLU A 62 -11.57 1.23 36.08
N GLU A 63 -11.81 2.51 36.33
CA GLU A 63 -12.76 3.32 35.55
C GLU A 63 -12.28 3.47 34.11
N LEU A 64 -11.01 3.81 33.89
CA LEU A 64 -10.43 3.94 32.54
C LEU A 64 -10.47 2.63 31.75
N LYS A 65 -10.24 1.49 32.41
CA LYS A 65 -10.42 0.15 31.80
C LYS A 65 -11.86 -0.05 31.33
N LYS A 66 -12.85 0.25 32.19
CA LYS A 66 -14.27 0.13 31.84
C LYS A 66 -14.63 1.05 30.68
N GLU A 67 -14.18 2.31 30.68
CA GLU A 67 -14.43 3.24 29.57
C GLU A 67 -13.84 2.71 28.26
N CYS A 68 -12.59 2.24 28.29
CA CYS A 68 -11.92 1.71 27.10
C CYS A 68 -12.57 0.40 26.58
N GLN A 69 -13.23 -0.37 27.44
CA GLN A 69 -14.01 -1.54 27.04
C GLN A 69 -15.26 -1.18 26.24
N HIS A 70 -15.93 -0.07 26.58
CA HIS A 70 -17.15 0.40 25.90
C HIS A 70 -16.88 1.24 24.65
N ILE A 71 -15.63 1.59 24.39
CA ILE A 71 -15.22 2.33 23.20
C ILE A 71 -14.53 1.37 22.25
N ASP A 72 -15.16 1.07 21.13
CA ASP A 72 -14.71 0.10 20.13
C ASP A 72 -13.26 0.33 19.70
N GLU A 73 -12.94 1.59 19.40
CA GLU A 73 -11.65 2.04 18.91
C GLU A 73 -10.60 2.22 20.02
N CYS A 74 -10.99 2.11 21.29
CA CYS A 74 -10.04 2.26 22.38
C CYS A 74 -9.21 0.99 22.55
N ILE A 75 -7.91 1.12 22.34
CA ILE A 75 -6.93 0.02 22.39
C ILE A 75 -5.85 0.25 23.46
N GLY A 76 -5.97 1.32 24.23
CA GLY A 76 -5.06 1.61 25.33
C GLY A 76 -5.37 2.94 26.00
N PHE A 77 -4.68 3.24 27.10
CA PHE A 77 -4.81 4.51 27.82
C PHE A 77 -3.63 4.77 28.75
N THR A 78 -3.46 6.01 29.20
CA THR A 78 -2.47 6.39 30.23
C THR A 78 -3.13 6.58 31.60
N PRO A 79 -2.38 6.50 32.72
CA PRO A 79 -2.89 6.76 34.06
C PRO A 79 -3.58 8.12 34.24
N GLU A 80 -3.21 9.13 33.45
CA GLU A 80 -3.81 10.49 33.50
C GLU A 80 -5.17 10.54 32.80
N GLY A 81 -5.61 9.42 32.22
CA GLY A 81 -6.92 9.25 31.62
C GLY A 81 -7.01 9.56 30.13
N SER A 82 -5.88 9.58 29.42
CA SER A 82 -5.89 9.78 27.97
C SER A 82 -6.06 8.45 27.25
N LEU A 83 -7.20 8.23 26.60
CA LEU A 83 -7.49 7.02 25.81
C LEU A 83 -6.82 7.07 24.44
N ARG A 84 -6.35 5.92 23.95
CA ARG A 84 -5.60 5.73 22.71
C ARG A 84 -6.42 4.92 21.70
N ALA A 85 -6.47 5.43 20.47
CA ALA A 85 -7.05 4.72 19.33
C ALA A 85 -6.01 4.14 18.37
N ALA A 86 -4.74 4.49 18.59
CA ALA A 86 -3.57 3.95 17.91
C ALA A 86 -2.44 3.90 18.94
N ILE A 87 -1.63 2.84 18.91
CA ILE A 87 -0.40 2.69 19.68
C ILE A 87 0.72 2.54 18.66
N ASP A 88 1.78 3.35 18.79
CA ASP A 88 2.92 3.25 17.90
C ASP A 88 3.75 2.01 18.25
N LEU A 89 4.71 1.67 17.39
CA LEU A 89 5.63 0.56 17.66
C LEU A 89 6.42 0.86 18.93
N GLN A 90 6.72 -0.19 19.71
CA GLN A 90 7.49 -0.07 20.96
C GLN A 90 8.79 0.73 20.83
N LYS A 91 9.49 0.61 19.69
CA LYS A 91 10.72 1.37 19.41
C LYS A 91 10.51 2.89 19.36
N ASP A 92 9.29 3.35 19.11
CA ASP A 92 8.90 4.76 18.96
C ASP A 92 8.24 5.30 20.25
N TRP A 93 8.19 4.49 21.32
CA TRP A 93 7.66 4.91 22.60
C TRP A 93 8.58 5.95 23.25
N THR A 94 7.97 6.86 24.00
CA THR A 94 8.66 7.95 24.69
C THR A 94 8.43 7.87 26.19
N ASN A 95 9.24 8.58 26.98
CA ASN A 95 9.08 8.60 28.43
C ASN A 95 7.71 9.16 28.82
N GLY A 96 7.07 8.49 29.77
CA GLY A 96 5.76 8.87 30.26
C GLY A 96 5.45 8.26 31.63
N SER A 97 4.25 8.50 32.11
CA SER A 97 3.73 7.97 33.37
C SER A 97 3.38 6.49 33.34
N GLY A 98 3.32 5.90 32.15
CA GLY A 98 2.93 4.52 31.91
C GLY A 98 1.81 4.42 30.88
N LEU A 99 1.71 3.23 30.29
CA LEU A 99 0.78 2.95 29.21
C LEU A 99 0.10 1.61 29.45
N TYR A 100 -1.23 1.61 29.49
CA TYR A 100 -2.04 0.40 29.48
C TYR A 100 -2.43 0.10 28.04
N VAL A 101 -2.11 -1.09 27.54
CA VAL A 101 -2.35 -1.48 26.15
C VAL A 101 -3.22 -2.72 26.12
N ALA A 102 -4.24 -2.73 25.26
CA ALA A 102 -5.13 -3.87 25.12
C ALA A 102 -4.38 -5.07 24.51
N ASP A 103 -4.55 -6.25 25.09
CA ASP A 103 -4.00 -7.51 24.59
C ASP A 103 -4.95 -8.10 23.53
N ILE A 104 -4.95 -7.46 22.36
CA ILE A 104 -5.73 -7.86 21.20
C ILE A 104 -4.85 -7.88 19.96
N ASP A 105 -5.09 -8.88 19.10
CA ASP A 105 -4.56 -8.87 17.74
C ASP A 105 -5.31 -7.84 16.90
N ILE A 106 -4.70 -6.66 16.77
CA ILE A 106 -5.28 -5.51 16.08
C ILE A 106 -5.45 -5.75 14.57
N CYS A 107 -4.69 -6.67 13.98
CA CYS A 107 -4.81 -7.07 12.59
C CYS A 107 -6.08 -7.92 12.37
N GLN A 108 -6.28 -8.95 13.19
CA GLN A 108 -7.52 -9.76 13.19
C GLN A 108 -8.75 -8.91 13.54
N ALA A 109 -8.51 -7.86 14.32
CA ALA A 109 -9.54 -6.95 14.77
C ALA A 109 -9.96 -5.90 13.74
N GLY A 110 -9.21 -5.72 12.64
CA GLY A 110 -9.47 -4.66 11.67
C GLY A 110 -9.26 -3.25 12.23
N HIS A 111 -8.58 -3.10 13.37
CA HIS A 111 -8.26 -1.81 14.01
C HIS A 111 -6.92 -1.25 13.52
N HIS A 112 -6.56 -1.52 12.27
CA HIS A 112 -5.33 -1.05 11.64
C HIS A 112 -5.63 -0.14 10.44
N ASN A 113 -4.67 0.71 10.09
CA ASN A 113 -4.82 1.65 8.99
C ASN A 113 -4.01 1.29 7.74
N CYS A 114 -3.48 0.06 7.65
CA CYS A 114 -2.84 -0.46 6.43
C CYS A 114 -3.77 -0.27 5.23
N ARG A 115 -3.27 0.32 4.15
CA ARG A 115 -4.05 0.67 2.94
C ARG A 115 -3.58 -0.17 1.76
N GLY A 116 -4.44 -0.40 0.76
CA GLY A 116 -4.01 -1.01 -0.51
C GLY A 116 -3.38 -2.41 -0.35
N ASN A 117 -2.25 -2.65 -1.03
CA ASN A 117 -1.57 -3.96 -1.08
C ASN A 117 -0.64 -4.23 0.12
N TYR A 118 -1.05 -3.77 1.31
CA TYR A 118 -0.28 -3.91 2.55
C TYR A 118 -0.97 -4.94 3.43
N THR A 119 -0.18 -5.84 3.98
CA THR A 119 -0.61 -6.78 5.01
C THR A 119 -0.28 -6.22 6.38
N CYS A 120 -1.25 -6.29 7.28
CA CYS A 120 -1.04 -6.01 8.70
C CYS A 120 -0.29 -7.19 9.32
N LYS A 121 0.83 -6.91 10.01
CA LYS A 121 1.58 -7.88 10.81
C LYS A 121 1.44 -7.51 12.28
N TYR A 122 0.91 -8.43 13.07
CA TYR A 122 0.82 -8.30 14.52
C TYR A 122 2.22 -8.39 15.14
N GLU A 123 2.59 -7.41 15.98
CA GLU A 123 3.91 -7.37 16.66
C GLU A 123 3.79 -7.47 18.18
N GLY A 124 2.57 -7.51 18.71
CA GLY A 124 2.30 -7.54 20.15
C GLY A 124 1.01 -6.83 20.51
N PRO A 125 0.65 -6.79 21.80
CA PRO A 125 -0.62 -6.25 22.30
C PRO A 125 -0.98 -4.91 21.67
N SER A 126 -2.04 -4.88 20.86
CA SER A 126 -2.51 -3.71 20.10
C SER A 126 -1.43 -2.99 19.26
N GLN A 127 -0.38 -3.70 18.84
CA GLN A 127 0.72 -3.23 18.02
C GLN A 127 0.76 -3.96 16.69
N TYR A 128 1.05 -3.22 15.63
CA TYR A 128 1.16 -3.76 14.29
C TYR A 128 2.14 -2.97 13.43
N THR A 129 2.68 -3.64 12.43
CA THR A 129 3.30 -3.00 11.27
C THR A 129 2.45 -3.23 10.03
N CYS A 130 2.52 -2.31 9.07
CA CYS A 130 2.04 -2.55 7.72
C CYS A 130 3.23 -2.93 6.84
N GLY A 131 3.26 -4.17 6.39
CA GLY A 131 4.21 -4.65 5.39
C GLY A 131 3.54 -4.80 4.03
N CYS A 132 4.30 -4.92 2.96
CA CYS A 132 3.72 -5.29 1.68
C CYS A 132 3.17 -6.72 1.70
N ALA A 133 2.07 -6.96 0.99
CA ALA A 133 1.52 -8.30 0.84
C ALA A 133 2.51 -9.25 0.16
N LYS A 134 2.27 -10.57 0.29
CA LYS A 134 3.10 -11.56 -0.40
C LYS A 134 3.11 -11.25 -1.90
N GLY A 135 4.30 -11.25 -2.49
CA GLY A 135 4.52 -10.82 -3.86
C GLY A 135 4.56 -9.32 -4.09
N TRP A 136 4.66 -8.51 -3.04
CA TRP A 136 4.84 -7.06 -3.11
C TRP A 136 6.05 -6.63 -2.26
N LYS A 137 6.78 -5.61 -2.70
CA LYS A 137 7.92 -5.01 -1.98
C LYS A 137 7.74 -3.50 -1.81
N SER A 138 8.21 -2.97 -0.69
CA SER A 138 8.12 -1.54 -0.38
C SER A 138 9.23 -0.77 -1.10
N THR A 139 8.88 0.37 -1.68
CA THR A 139 9.84 1.33 -2.26
C THR A 139 10.22 2.42 -1.25
N LYS A 140 11.15 3.31 -1.62
CA LYS A 140 11.62 4.42 -0.78
C LYS A 140 10.49 5.35 -0.31
N ASN A 141 9.45 5.53 -1.14
CA ASN A 141 8.29 6.36 -0.81
C ASN A 141 7.19 5.58 -0.06
N THR A 142 7.53 4.43 0.54
CA THR A 142 6.59 3.55 1.24
C THR A 142 5.38 3.20 0.37
N ILE A 143 5.61 2.85 -0.91
CA ILE A 143 4.60 2.33 -1.85
C ILE A 143 4.90 0.84 -2.07
N CYS A 144 3.90 -0.03 -1.97
CA CYS A 144 4.04 -1.44 -2.32
C CYS A 144 3.93 -1.64 -3.83
N VAL A 145 4.97 -2.22 -4.43
CA VAL A 145 5.03 -2.59 -5.85
C VAL A 145 5.11 -4.11 -5.96
N GLN A 146 4.35 -4.68 -6.88
CA GLN A 146 4.30 -6.12 -7.08
C GLN A 146 5.63 -6.63 -7.67
N VAL A 147 6.13 -7.74 -7.13
CA VAL A 147 7.40 -8.38 -7.50
C VAL A 147 7.32 -9.89 -7.67
N GLU A 148 6.38 -10.61 -7.05
CA GLU A 148 6.20 -12.07 -7.26
C GLU A 148 4.97 -12.39 -8.11
N TYR A 149 5.03 -13.56 -8.76
CA TYR A 149 4.01 -14.04 -9.68
C TYR A 149 2.79 -14.49 -8.89
N ILE A 150 1.63 -14.02 -9.32
CA ILE A 150 0.33 -14.53 -8.91
C ILE A 150 -0.33 -15.00 -10.21
N GLU A 151 -0.76 -16.26 -10.23
CA GLU A 151 -1.36 -16.91 -11.41
C GLU A 151 -2.50 -16.03 -11.97
N GLY A 152 -2.38 -15.62 -13.24
CA GLY A 152 -3.30 -14.68 -13.90
C GLY A 152 -2.82 -13.22 -14.06
N MET A 153 -1.60 -12.87 -13.66
CA MET A 153 -1.01 -11.52 -13.89
C MET A 153 0.43 -11.58 -14.49
N THR A 154 0.92 -10.44 -14.98
CA THR A 154 2.15 -10.21 -15.81
C THR A 154 3.39 -11.05 -15.46
N SER A 155 4.22 -11.34 -16.47
CA SER A 155 5.43 -12.18 -16.39
C SER A 155 6.48 -11.70 -15.36
N ASP A 156 7.34 -12.61 -14.90
CA ASP A 156 8.35 -12.37 -13.84
C ASP A 156 9.31 -11.22 -14.16
N LYS A 157 9.72 -11.13 -15.42
CA LYS A 157 10.66 -10.12 -15.92
C LYS A 157 10.06 -8.72 -15.92
N GLU A 158 8.78 -8.60 -16.25
CA GLU A 158 8.05 -7.34 -16.29
C GLU A 158 7.92 -6.71 -14.90
N ARG A 159 7.81 -7.54 -13.84
CA ARG A 159 7.67 -7.07 -12.45
C ARG A 159 8.98 -6.60 -11.84
N GLU A 160 10.09 -7.31 -12.10
CA GLU A 160 11.42 -6.87 -11.66
C GLU A 160 11.76 -5.48 -12.22
N TRP A 161 11.38 -5.21 -13.47
CA TRP A 161 11.53 -3.90 -14.09
C TRP A 161 10.66 -2.83 -13.43
N LYS A 162 9.36 -3.08 -13.16
CA LYS A 162 8.49 -2.13 -12.41
C LYS A 162 9.08 -1.76 -11.05
N TYR A 163 9.67 -2.74 -10.37
CA TYR A 163 10.27 -2.54 -9.05
C TYR A 163 11.56 -1.73 -9.09
N ASP A 164 12.49 -2.06 -9.99
CA ASP A 164 13.72 -1.29 -10.17
C ASP A 164 13.45 0.14 -10.62
N ASP A 165 12.46 0.31 -11.50
CA ASP A 165 12.01 1.61 -11.99
C ASP A 165 11.42 2.47 -10.86
N THR A 166 10.53 1.90 -10.04
CA THR A 166 9.97 2.63 -8.89
C THR A 166 11.02 2.91 -7.79
N LEU A 167 12.02 2.04 -7.60
CA LEU A 167 13.10 2.26 -6.63
C LEU A 167 14.04 3.41 -7.01
N ASN A 168 14.17 3.66 -8.31
CA ASN A 168 15.08 4.65 -8.87
C ASN A 168 14.36 5.84 -9.51
N ASP A 169 13.04 5.95 -9.30
CA ASP A 169 12.17 6.97 -9.89
C ASP A 169 12.26 7.02 -11.43
N ARG A 170 12.58 5.88 -12.05
CA ARG A 170 12.57 5.69 -13.50
C ARG A 170 11.18 5.21 -13.87
N GLN A 171 10.53 5.79 -14.88
CA GLN A 171 9.27 5.23 -15.38
C GLN A 171 9.58 4.11 -16.39
N PHE A 172 9.03 2.92 -16.11
CA PHE A 172 8.91 1.72 -16.94
C PHE A 172 9.73 1.62 -18.25
N LYS A 173 10.87 0.92 -18.22
CA LYS A 173 11.59 0.41 -19.40
C LYS A 173 11.24 -1.06 -19.65
N GLY A 174 10.05 -1.33 -20.17
CA GLY A 174 9.80 -2.64 -20.78
C GLY A 174 10.82 -2.86 -21.90
N GLN A 175 11.67 -3.89 -21.79
CA GLN A 175 12.57 -4.31 -22.85
C GLN A 175 11.73 -4.94 -23.96
N MET A 176 11.03 -4.10 -24.71
CA MET A 176 10.42 -4.50 -25.95
C MET A 176 11.53 -4.41 -27.01
N ILE A 177 11.60 -5.46 -27.82
CA ILE A 177 12.51 -5.60 -28.96
C ILE A 177 11.99 -4.74 -30.11
N ASP A 178 11.57 -3.51 -29.81
CA ASP A 178 10.86 -2.72 -30.79
C ASP A 178 11.83 -2.27 -31.85
N SER A 179 11.49 -2.65 -33.07
CA SER A 179 12.00 -1.94 -34.21
C SER A 179 11.23 -0.63 -34.35
N PHE A 180 11.94 0.42 -34.71
CA PHE A 180 11.32 1.65 -35.17
C PHE A 180 11.31 1.63 -36.69
N THR A 181 10.18 2.04 -37.26
CA THR A 181 10.08 2.35 -38.69
C THR A 181 10.39 3.82 -38.89
N GLU A 182 11.37 4.12 -39.74
CA GLU A 182 11.72 5.49 -40.14
C GLU A 182 10.77 5.98 -41.23
N HIS A 183 10.22 7.17 -41.04
CA HIS A 183 9.41 7.88 -42.04
C HIS A 183 10.13 9.16 -42.44
N LYS A 184 10.64 9.19 -43.68
CA LYS A 184 11.33 10.36 -44.27
C LYS A 184 10.31 11.28 -44.93
N GLU A 185 10.59 12.58 -44.90
CA GLU A 185 9.75 13.62 -45.52
C GLU A 185 8.30 13.59 -45.02
N THR A 186 8.12 13.14 -43.78
CA THR A 186 6.81 12.91 -43.18
C THR A 186 6.76 13.57 -41.81
N SER A 187 5.79 14.47 -41.62
CA SER A 187 5.42 14.96 -40.31
C SER A 187 4.46 13.97 -39.66
N ILE A 188 4.65 13.74 -38.37
CA ILE A 188 3.78 12.89 -37.57
C ILE A 188 2.95 13.79 -36.67
N ASN A 189 1.62 13.72 -36.81
CA ASN A 189 0.70 14.39 -35.92
C ASN A 189 0.22 13.40 -34.86
N GLY A 190 0.37 13.76 -33.60
CA GLY A 190 0.13 12.85 -32.49
C GLY A 190 0.06 13.58 -31.17
N THR A 191 -0.45 12.90 -30.15
CA THR A 191 -0.51 13.47 -28.81
C THR A 191 0.89 13.48 -28.22
N VAL A 192 1.48 14.67 -28.09
CA VAL A 192 2.78 14.86 -27.47
C VAL A 192 2.69 14.53 -25.98
N ILE A 193 3.55 13.62 -25.51
CA ILE A 193 3.67 13.31 -24.07
C ILE A 193 4.77 14.16 -23.45
N LEU A 194 5.91 14.29 -24.15
CA LEU A 194 7.13 14.84 -23.60
C LEU A 194 7.93 15.55 -24.69
N SER A 195 8.48 16.72 -24.37
CA SER A 195 9.55 17.34 -25.14
C SER A 195 10.89 16.98 -24.50
N TYR A 196 11.86 16.63 -25.33
CA TYR A 196 13.18 16.14 -24.95
C TYR A 196 14.29 16.96 -25.64
N PRO A 197 14.37 18.28 -25.35
CA PRO A 197 15.24 19.22 -26.09
C PRO A 197 16.73 18.83 -26.06
N ASP A 198 17.18 18.10 -25.03
CA ASP A 198 18.55 17.63 -24.87
C ASP A 198 19.00 16.57 -25.90
N ALA A 199 18.06 16.01 -26.67
CA ALA A 199 18.42 15.17 -27.81
C ALA A 199 19.10 15.96 -28.92
N GLN A 200 18.72 17.22 -29.17
CA GLN A 200 19.28 18.05 -30.26
C GLN A 200 19.29 17.33 -31.63
N GLY A 201 18.24 16.54 -31.92
CA GLY A 201 18.14 15.73 -33.13
C GLY A 201 18.89 14.40 -33.10
N ASP A 202 19.49 14.02 -31.96
CA ASP A 202 20.13 12.72 -31.77
C ASP A 202 19.08 11.61 -31.71
N ILE A 203 19.03 10.84 -32.79
CA ILE A 203 18.06 9.75 -32.99
C ILE A 203 18.23 8.67 -31.94
N GLU A 204 19.45 8.29 -31.57
CA GLU A 204 19.66 7.19 -30.62
C GLU A 204 19.26 7.62 -29.20
N LYS A 205 19.46 8.91 -28.86
CA LYS A 205 18.90 9.48 -27.61
C LYS A 205 17.37 9.51 -27.62
N LEU A 206 16.73 9.87 -28.73
CA LEU A 206 15.26 9.89 -28.82
C LEU A 206 14.65 8.48 -28.84
N LYS A 207 15.26 7.52 -29.54
CA LYS A 207 14.89 6.09 -29.48
C LYS A 207 15.01 5.57 -28.07
N SER A 208 16.16 5.80 -27.44
CA SER A 208 16.37 5.47 -26.03
C SER A 208 15.28 6.11 -25.18
N ALA A 209 15.08 7.42 -25.25
CA ALA A 209 14.06 8.11 -24.45
C ALA A 209 12.65 7.55 -24.69
N CYS A 210 12.26 7.25 -25.93
CA CYS A 210 10.96 6.67 -26.25
C CYS A 210 10.82 5.24 -25.73
N LEU A 211 11.82 4.37 -25.92
CA LEU A 211 11.85 3.02 -25.34
C LEU A 211 11.75 3.05 -23.81
N HIS A 212 12.21 4.14 -23.22
CA HIS A 212 12.24 4.39 -21.79
C HIS A 212 11.06 5.23 -21.27
N THR A 213 10.07 5.52 -22.12
CA THR A 213 8.87 6.28 -21.77
C THR A 213 7.64 5.40 -21.96
N TYR A 214 6.94 5.11 -20.87
CA TYR A 214 5.71 4.31 -20.89
C TYR A 214 4.69 4.88 -21.88
N ARG A 215 4.15 4.03 -22.76
CA ARG A 215 3.23 4.38 -23.86
C ARG A 215 3.82 5.25 -24.97
N CYS A 216 5.13 5.49 -25.03
CA CYS A 216 5.70 6.11 -26.21
C CYS A 216 5.58 5.14 -27.40
N VAL A 217 4.93 5.62 -28.46
CA VAL A 217 4.72 4.88 -29.71
C VAL A 217 5.46 5.52 -30.90
N GLY A 218 6.08 6.69 -30.70
CA GLY A 218 6.87 7.35 -31.74
C GLY A 218 7.49 8.66 -31.28
N PHE A 219 8.32 9.26 -32.13
CA PHE A 219 8.97 10.55 -31.84
C PHE A 219 9.30 11.33 -33.13
N ASN A 220 9.42 12.64 -32.99
CA ASN A 220 9.81 13.57 -34.06
C ASN A 220 11.22 14.13 -33.77
N VAL A 221 12.14 13.98 -34.73
CA VAL A 221 13.54 14.36 -34.59
C VAL A 221 13.74 15.87 -34.61
N LYS A 222 12.96 16.60 -35.41
CA LYS A 222 13.08 18.05 -35.56
C LYS A 222 12.66 18.80 -34.30
N ASP A 223 11.54 18.37 -33.73
CA ASP A 223 10.94 19.05 -32.58
C ASP A 223 11.41 18.43 -31.25
N ASN A 224 12.18 17.35 -31.31
CA ASN A 224 12.62 16.55 -30.16
C ASN A 224 11.45 16.15 -29.24
N THR A 225 10.34 15.67 -29.81
CA THR A 225 9.12 15.31 -29.06
C THR A 225 8.84 13.81 -29.10
N LEU A 226 8.34 13.27 -27.99
CA LEU A 226 7.87 11.89 -27.85
C LEU A 226 6.34 11.86 -27.86
N LEU A 227 5.76 10.83 -28.50
CA LEU A 227 4.34 10.76 -28.83
C LEU A 227 3.65 9.55 -28.16
N LEU A 228 2.45 9.77 -27.65
CA LEU A 228 1.58 8.77 -27.01
C LEU A 228 0.84 7.91 -28.01
N GLU A 229 0.41 8.57 -29.08
CA GLU A 229 -0.46 8.05 -30.12
C GLU A 229 -0.06 8.74 -31.43
N VAL A 230 -0.19 8.02 -32.53
CA VAL A 230 0.03 8.54 -33.89
C VAL A 230 -1.34 8.68 -34.53
N ASN A 231 -1.76 9.92 -34.80
CA ASN A 231 -3.06 10.20 -35.38
C ASN A 231 -2.98 10.19 -36.91
N ASP A 232 -2.01 10.90 -37.48
CA ASP A 232 -1.83 11.02 -38.93
C ASP A 232 -0.35 11.12 -39.31
N LEU A 233 -0.03 10.62 -40.51
CA LEU A 233 1.26 10.78 -41.18
C LEU A 233 1.06 11.58 -42.46
N THR A 234 1.57 12.81 -42.50
CA THR A 234 1.40 13.72 -43.64
C THR A 234 2.73 14.04 -44.29
N LYS A 235 2.76 14.06 -45.63
CA LYS A 235 3.94 14.48 -46.41
C LYS A 235 4.02 16.01 -46.45
N GLU A 236 4.29 16.62 -45.30
CA GLU A 236 4.57 18.05 -45.23
C GLU A 236 6.08 18.27 -45.27
N SER A 237 6.59 18.70 -46.43
CA SER A 237 7.98 19.11 -46.67
C SER A 237 9.05 18.00 -46.58
N SER A 238 10.10 18.14 -47.42
CA SER A 238 11.25 17.22 -47.53
C SER A 238 12.21 17.25 -46.32
N GLU A 239 11.83 17.89 -45.20
CA GLU A 239 12.73 18.16 -44.07
C GLU A 239 12.37 17.45 -42.75
N PHE A 240 11.30 16.64 -42.72
CA PHE A 240 10.89 15.94 -41.49
C PHE A 240 11.33 14.48 -41.47
N THR A 241 11.78 14.04 -40.29
CA THR A 241 12.05 12.62 -39.99
C THR A 241 11.33 12.24 -38.71
N ALA A 242 10.45 11.25 -38.80
CA ALA A 242 9.71 10.70 -37.68
C ALA A 242 9.94 9.19 -37.57
N TYR A 243 9.77 8.67 -36.36
CA TYR A 243 9.89 7.23 -36.09
C TYR A 243 8.65 6.74 -35.37
N THR A 244 8.12 5.61 -35.81
CA THR A 244 7.02 4.91 -35.12
C THR A 244 7.50 3.55 -34.63
N ARG A 245 7.12 3.21 -33.42
CA ARG A 245 7.41 1.94 -32.78
C ARG A 245 6.55 0.83 -33.38
N ASN A 246 7.16 -0.26 -33.82
CA ASN A 246 6.44 -1.42 -34.33
C ASN A 246 5.99 -2.29 -33.16
N LEU A 247 4.68 -2.25 -32.83
CA LEU A 247 4.11 -2.98 -31.70
C LEU A 247 3.69 -4.43 -32.03
N ASN A 248 4.07 -4.96 -33.20
CA ASN A 248 3.56 -6.23 -33.77
C ASN A 248 4.51 -7.44 -33.62
N ASN A 249 5.48 -7.42 -32.70
CA ASN A 249 6.29 -8.60 -32.34
C ASN A 249 6.26 -8.84 -30.83
#